data_AF-A0A094IC50-F1
#
_entry.id   AF-A0A094IC50-F1
#
_cell.length_a   1.000
_cell.length_b   1.000
_cell.length_c   1.000
_cell.angle_alpha   90.00
_cell.angle_beta   90.00
_cell.angle_gamma   90.00
#
_symmetry.space_group_name_H-M   'P 1'
#
loop_
_entity.id
_entity.type
_entity.pdbx_description
1 polymer ?
#
loop_
_entity_poly.entity_id
_entity_poly.type
_entity_poly.pdbx_seq_one_letter_code
_entity_poly.pdbx_strand_id
1 'polypeptide(L)'
;MPQPLFLPTMGYIRAAPKAYTEDDTWKAINACKDKQFPSLIAATAHFGVPYSTARDRIAGRKAKAQAHESAQLLSNAEEKTLVRWISRLPSMPGCSFSKSAEIHNPDWLVTPLLSAISGKSVCYRHILQALGELITLLWWIVNKNEENLNTSESSTLLKQEEKELFIKLEDD
;
A
#
# COMPACT_ATOMS: atom_id res chain seq x y z
N MET A 1 -43.39 9.38 -44.34
CA MET A 1 -42.26 8.67 -43.70
C MET A 1 -42.58 8.59 -42.21
N PRO A 2 -42.95 7.43 -41.64
CA PRO A 2 -43.13 7.32 -40.20
C PRO A 2 -41.75 7.34 -39.52
N GLN A 3 -41.62 8.10 -38.44
CA GLN A 3 -40.39 8.18 -37.64
C GLN A 3 -40.14 6.86 -36.90
N PRO A 4 -38.87 6.39 -36.78
CA PRO A 4 -38.56 5.20 -36.01
C PRO A 4 -38.81 5.48 -34.52
N LEU A 5 -39.63 4.64 -33.90
CA LEU A 5 -39.83 4.63 -32.45
C LEU A 5 -38.52 4.19 -31.80
N PHE A 6 -37.82 5.14 -31.20
CA PHE A 6 -36.65 4.90 -30.36
C PHE A 6 -37.14 4.19 -29.09
N LEU A 7 -37.09 2.85 -29.06
CA LEU A 7 -37.38 2.10 -27.85
C LEU A 7 -36.28 2.40 -26.82
N PRO A 8 -36.63 2.68 -25.55
CA PRO A 8 -35.64 2.85 -24.50
C PRO A 8 -34.84 1.55 -24.39
N THR A 9 -33.51 1.65 -24.52
CA THR A 9 -32.59 0.55 -24.22
C THR A 9 -32.93 0.02 -22.84
N MET A 10 -33.29 -1.26 -22.74
CA MET A 10 -33.52 -1.98 -21.47
C MET A 10 -32.28 -1.86 -20.58
N GLY A 11 -32.20 -0.80 -19.80
CA GLY A 11 -31.18 -0.59 -18.79
C GLY A 11 -31.55 -1.42 -17.57
N TYR A 12 -30.87 -2.53 -17.35
CA TYR A 12 -31.02 -3.29 -16.11
C TYR A 12 -30.45 -2.45 -14.97
N ILE A 13 -31.34 -1.86 -14.16
CA ILE A 13 -30.97 -1.23 -12.90
C ILE A 13 -30.47 -2.36 -12.00
N ARG A 14 -29.15 -2.52 -11.88
CA ARG A 14 -28.57 -3.49 -10.96
C ARG A 14 -28.77 -2.95 -9.55
N ALA A 15 -29.64 -3.61 -8.78
CA ALA A 15 -29.69 -3.41 -7.33
C ALA A 15 -28.27 -3.62 -6.78
N ALA A 16 -27.82 -2.71 -5.91
CA ALA A 16 -26.50 -2.82 -5.31
C ALA A 16 -26.40 -4.16 -4.58
N PRO A 17 -25.41 -5.02 -4.88
CA PRO A 17 -25.26 -6.28 -4.19
C PRO A 17 -25.00 -6.00 -2.71
N LYS A 18 -25.61 -6.80 -1.84
CA LYS A 18 -25.34 -6.74 -0.40
C LYS A 18 -23.83 -6.94 -0.19
N ALA A 19 -23.20 -6.01 0.53
CA ALA A 19 -21.80 -6.15 0.90
C ALA A 19 -21.66 -7.33 1.86
N TYR A 20 -20.78 -8.28 1.53
CA TYR A 20 -20.43 -9.42 2.39
C TYR A 20 -18.95 -9.33 2.75
N THR A 21 -18.58 -9.84 3.92
CA THR A 21 -17.19 -9.85 4.39
C THR A 21 -16.51 -11.18 4.09
N GLU A 22 -15.18 -11.21 4.21
CA GLU A 22 -14.41 -12.45 4.07
C GLU A 22 -14.83 -13.49 5.12
N ASP A 23 -15.12 -13.03 6.34
CA ASP A 23 -15.56 -13.87 7.44
C ASP A 23 -16.88 -14.57 7.13
N ASP A 24 -17.82 -13.88 6.46
CA ASP A 24 -19.10 -14.46 6.05
C ASP A 24 -18.91 -15.57 5.01
N THR A 25 -17.90 -15.44 4.15
CA THR A 25 -17.52 -16.47 3.18
C THR A 25 -17.02 -17.72 3.90
N TRP A 26 -16.15 -17.57 4.90
CA TRP A 26 -15.65 -18.69 5.69
C TRP A 26 -16.71 -19.33 6.58
N LYS A 27 -17.60 -18.54 7.19
CA LYS A 27 -18.77 -19.05 7.94
C LYS A 27 -19.65 -19.93 7.06
N ALA A 28 -19.95 -19.50 5.83
CA ALA A 28 -20.74 -20.29 4.90
C ALA A 28 -20.06 -21.62 4.52
N ILE A 29 -18.75 -21.59 4.28
CA ILE A 29 -17.98 -22.80 3.95
C ILE A 29 -17.93 -23.76 5.15
N ASN A 30 -17.66 -23.25 6.35
CA ASN A 30 -17.57 -24.07 7.56
C ASN A 30 -18.92 -24.68 7.91
N ALA A 31 -20.03 -23.91 7.87
CA ALA A 31 -21.36 -24.44 8.12
C ALA A 31 -21.76 -25.53 7.11
N CYS A 32 -21.30 -25.43 5.85
CA CYS A 32 -21.47 -26.49 4.86
C CYS A 32 -20.63 -27.74 5.18
N LYS A 33 -19.39 -27.57 5.64
CA LYS A 33 -18.51 -28.68 6.06
C LYS A 33 -19.03 -29.39 7.31
N ASP A 34 -19.58 -28.62 8.25
CA ASP A 34 -20.19 -29.10 9.49
C ASP A 34 -21.57 -29.75 9.26
N LYS A 35 -22.00 -29.86 8.00
CA LYS A 35 -23.30 -30.43 7.58
C LYS A 35 -24.51 -29.74 8.19
N GLN A 36 -24.39 -28.48 8.62
CA GLN A 36 -25.51 -27.68 9.10
C GLN A 36 -26.48 -27.32 7.96
N PHE A 37 -25.95 -27.24 6.74
CA PHE A 37 -26.72 -27.03 5.53
C PHE A 37 -26.58 -28.22 4.57
N PRO A 38 -27.64 -28.54 3.80
CA PRO A 38 -27.61 -29.66 2.85
C PRO A 38 -26.71 -29.40 1.65
N SER A 39 -26.42 -28.14 1.33
CA SER A 39 -25.59 -27.75 0.19
C SER A 39 -24.87 -26.42 0.42
N LEU A 40 -23.80 -26.21 -0.35
CA LEU A 40 -23.08 -24.94 -0.34
C LEU A 40 -23.97 -23.77 -0.79
N ILE A 41 -24.86 -24.01 -1.76
CA ILE A 41 -25.81 -22.99 -2.24
C ILE A 41 -26.72 -22.54 -1.08
N ALA A 42 -27.28 -23.48 -0.32
CA ALA A 42 -28.13 -23.17 0.82
C ALA A 42 -27.39 -22.37 1.91
N ALA A 43 -26.15 -22.77 2.24
CA ALA A 43 -25.31 -22.03 3.16
C ALA A 43 -25.02 -20.61 2.65
N THR A 44 -24.61 -20.46 1.39
CA THR A 44 -24.28 -19.15 0.81
C THR A 44 -25.49 -18.22 0.72
N ALA A 45 -26.69 -18.76 0.44
CA ALA A 45 -27.93 -17.99 0.46
C ALA A 45 -28.28 -17.50 1.88
N HIS A 46 -28.05 -18.33 2.90
CA HIS A 46 -28.26 -17.95 4.30
C HIS A 46 -27.34 -16.81 4.75
N PHE A 47 -26.05 -16.86 4.40
CA PHE A 47 -25.08 -15.81 4.75
C PHE A 47 -25.07 -14.62 3.78
N GLY A 48 -25.78 -14.70 2.65
CA GLY A 48 -25.81 -13.64 1.62
C GLY A 48 -24.52 -13.50 0.82
N VAL A 49 -23.76 -14.58 0.69
CA VAL A 49 -22.51 -14.63 -0.10
C VAL A 49 -22.81 -15.22 -1.48
N PRO A 50 -22.21 -14.74 -2.58
CA PRO A 50 -22.35 -15.37 -3.89
C PRO A 50 -21.77 -16.79 -3.92
N TYR A 51 -22.50 -17.73 -4.52
CA TYR A 51 -22.03 -19.12 -4.67
C TYR A 51 -20.68 -19.23 -5.39
N SER A 52 -20.48 -18.42 -6.44
CA SER A 52 -19.21 -18.38 -7.19
C SER A 52 -18.03 -18.05 -6.29
N THR A 53 -18.20 -17.09 -5.37
CA THR A 53 -17.16 -16.70 -4.41
C THR A 53 -16.81 -17.85 -3.47
N ALA A 54 -17.82 -18.50 -2.87
CA ALA A 54 -17.56 -19.63 -1.97
C ALA A 54 -16.89 -20.82 -2.69
N ARG A 55 -17.32 -21.12 -3.92
CA ARG A 55 -16.70 -22.15 -4.76
C ARG A 55 -15.23 -21.82 -5.06
N ASP A 56 -14.94 -20.58 -5.44
CA ASP A 56 -13.59 -20.11 -5.71
C ASP A 56 -12.67 -20.23 -4.49
N ARG A 57 -13.20 -19.99 -3.29
CA ARG A 57 -12.45 -20.19 -2.03
C ARG A 57 -12.14 -21.65 -1.76
N ILE A 58 -13.08 -22.54 -2.00
CA ILE A 58 -12.84 -23.99 -1.88
C ILE A 58 -11.78 -24.44 -2.90
N ALA A 59 -11.76 -23.84 -4.10
CA ALA A 59 -10.73 -24.08 -5.11
C ALA A 59 -9.35 -23.45 -4.76
N GLY A 60 -9.22 -22.74 -3.63
CA GLY A 60 -7.96 -22.17 -3.17
C GLY A 60 -7.67 -20.77 -3.69
N ARG A 61 -8.63 -20.05 -4.29
CA ARG A 61 -8.42 -18.65 -4.66
C ARG A 61 -8.28 -17.76 -3.42
N LYS A 62 -7.20 -16.98 -3.40
CA LYS A 62 -6.91 -15.99 -2.36
C LYS A 62 -7.83 -14.79 -2.44
N ALA A 63 -7.93 -14.04 -1.33
CA ALA A 63 -8.73 -12.83 -1.30
C ALA A 63 -8.09 -11.79 -2.21
N LYS A 64 -8.88 -10.87 -2.77
CA LYS A 64 -8.34 -9.86 -3.68
C LYS A 64 -7.17 -9.09 -3.03
N ALA A 65 -7.28 -8.76 -1.74
CA ALA A 65 -6.21 -8.14 -0.97
C ALA A 65 -4.94 -9.02 -0.90
N GLN A 66 -5.12 -10.30 -0.58
CA GLN A 66 -4.02 -11.26 -0.45
C GLN A 66 -3.38 -11.66 -1.79
N ALA A 67 -4.17 -11.64 -2.88
CA ALA A 67 -3.69 -12.02 -4.20
C ALA A 67 -2.62 -11.06 -4.73
N HIS A 68 -2.62 -9.80 -4.26
CA HIS A 68 -1.65 -8.78 -4.65
C HIS A 68 -0.48 -8.62 -3.69
N GLU A 69 -0.42 -9.38 -2.58
CA GLU A 69 0.66 -9.27 -1.58
C GLU A 69 2.04 -9.46 -2.20
N SER A 70 2.21 -10.39 -3.14
CA SER A 70 3.49 -10.63 -3.81
C SER A 70 3.92 -9.50 -4.76
N ALA A 71 3.00 -8.62 -5.15
CA ALA A 71 3.25 -7.48 -6.02
C ALA A 71 3.36 -6.16 -5.24
N GLN A 72 3.07 -6.16 -3.93
CA GLN A 72 3.23 -4.97 -3.08
C GLN A 72 4.72 -4.72 -2.83
N LEU A 73 5.15 -3.45 -2.93
CA LEU A 73 6.51 -3.03 -2.58
C LEU A 73 6.77 -3.08 -1.07
N LEU A 74 5.72 -2.85 -0.29
CA LEU A 74 5.73 -2.84 1.17
C LEU A 74 5.01 -4.07 1.68
N SER A 75 5.51 -4.65 2.78
CA SER A 75 4.78 -5.70 3.48
C SER A 75 3.52 -5.14 4.14
N ASN A 76 2.51 -6.00 4.34
CA ASN A 76 1.27 -5.64 5.05
C ASN A 76 1.54 -5.10 6.47
N ALA A 77 2.63 -5.53 7.11
CA ALA A 77 3.05 -5.01 8.42
C ALA A 77 3.52 -3.54 8.31
N GLU A 78 4.34 -3.23 7.31
CA GLU A 78 4.82 -1.87 7.02
C GLU A 78 3.68 -0.95 6.56
N GLU A 79 2.77 -1.45 5.71
CA GLU A 79 1.59 -0.69 5.30
C GLU A 79 0.74 -0.30 6.52
N LYS A 80 0.52 -1.23 7.46
CA LYS A 80 -0.21 -0.97 8.71
C LYS A 80 0.50 0.05 9.60
N THR A 81 1.83 0.03 9.70
CA THR A 81 2.56 1.02 10.50
C THR A 81 2.49 2.40 9.87
N LEU A 82 2.61 2.50 8.54
CA LEU A 82 2.44 3.75 7.79
C LEU A 82 1.03 4.32 7.95
N VAL A 83 -0.01 3.49 7.78
CA VAL A 83 -1.40 3.90 8.00
C VAL A 83 -1.60 4.41 9.42
N ARG A 84 -1.02 3.74 10.43
CA ARG A 84 -1.08 4.20 11.82
C ARG A 84 -0.37 5.53 12.02
N TRP A 85 0.79 5.75 11.40
CA TRP A 85 1.51 7.02 11.49
C TRP A 85 0.73 8.15 10.83
N ILE A 86 0.25 7.95 9.60
CA ILE A 86 -0.57 8.91 8.88
C ILE A 86 -1.85 9.24 9.66
N SER A 87 -2.53 8.23 10.20
CA SER A 87 -3.75 8.42 10.99
C SER A 87 -3.50 9.15 12.32
N ARG A 88 -2.29 9.04 12.85
CA ARG A 88 -1.89 9.67 14.13
C ARG A 88 -1.31 11.06 13.94
N LEU A 89 -0.96 11.47 12.72
CA LEU A 89 -0.70 12.87 12.43
C LEU A 89 -1.99 13.63 12.77
N PRO A 90 -2.03 14.43 13.85
CA PRO A 90 -3.19 15.25 14.10
C PRO A 90 -3.38 16.11 12.86
N SER A 91 -4.63 16.23 12.41
CA SER A 91 -5.03 17.23 11.44
C SER A 91 -4.38 18.54 11.87
N MET A 92 -3.28 18.91 11.22
CA MET A 92 -2.76 20.25 11.35
C MET A 92 -3.91 21.12 10.86
N PRO A 93 -4.43 22.05 11.67
CA PRO A 93 -5.46 22.97 11.21
C PRO A 93 -4.90 23.71 9.99
N GLY A 94 -5.38 23.33 8.81
CA GLY A 94 -4.85 23.79 7.51
C GLY A 94 -4.54 22.68 6.49
N CYS A 95 -4.39 21.42 6.89
CA CYS A 95 -4.18 20.30 5.96
C CYS A 95 -5.38 19.34 6.01
N SER A 96 -6.32 19.53 5.09
CA SER A 96 -7.38 18.56 4.81
C SER A 96 -6.84 17.52 3.82
N PHE A 97 -6.70 16.27 4.26
CA PHE A 97 -6.57 15.14 3.33
C PHE A 97 -7.96 14.88 2.73
N SER A 98 -8.31 15.68 1.72
CA SER A 98 -9.58 15.54 1.00
C SER A 98 -9.55 14.27 0.16
N LYS A 99 -10.47 13.37 0.49
CA LYS A 99 -10.85 12.23 -0.34
C LYS A 99 -11.53 12.76 -1.60
N SER A 100 -11.17 12.15 -2.73
CA SER A 100 -11.83 12.18 -4.05
C SER A 100 -11.22 13.09 -5.11
N ALA A 101 -10.60 12.40 -6.08
CA ALA A 101 -10.80 12.54 -7.52
C ALA A 101 -11.68 13.69 -8.00
N GLU A 102 -11.05 14.67 -8.64
CA GLU A 102 -11.55 15.29 -9.86
C GLU A 102 -10.36 15.37 -10.82
N ILE A 103 -10.44 14.60 -11.90
CA ILE A 103 -9.55 14.73 -13.05
C ILE A 103 -9.97 16.03 -13.73
N HIS A 104 -9.40 17.16 -13.29
CA HIS A 104 -9.31 18.35 -14.11
C HIS A 104 -7.83 18.55 -14.46
N ASN A 105 -7.60 18.58 -15.77
CA ASN A 105 -6.34 18.74 -16.48
C ASN A 105 -5.25 19.52 -15.70
N PRO A 106 -4.02 19.01 -15.52
CA PRO A 106 -3.00 19.71 -14.75
C PRO A 106 -2.33 20.81 -15.58
N ASP A 107 -3.01 21.96 -15.71
CA ASP A 107 -2.42 23.20 -16.27
C ASP A 107 -1.31 23.80 -15.38
N TRP A 108 -1.03 23.20 -14.22
CA TRP A 108 0.01 23.67 -13.29
C TRP A 108 1.42 23.17 -13.60
N LEU A 109 1.58 22.21 -14.53
CA LEU A 109 2.91 21.73 -14.97
C LEU A 109 3.46 22.49 -16.20
N VAL A 110 2.65 23.30 -16.87
CA VAL A 110 3.06 23.97 -18.12
C VAL A 110 3.62 25.39 -17.88
N THR A 111 3.32 26.00 -16.73
CA THR A 111 3.73 27.38 -16.41
C THR A 111 5.18 27.57 -15.95
N PRO A 112 5.93 26.58 -15.39
CA PRO A 112 7.36 26.76 -15.15
C PRO A 112 8.19 26.68 -16.44
N LEU A 113 7.78 25.83 -17.40
CA LEU A 113 8.55 25.54 -18.61
C LEU A 113 8.51 26.69 -19.63
N LEU A 114 7.39 27.41 -19.72
CA LEU A 114 7.24 28.58 -20.60
C LEU A 114 7.99 29.83 -20.09
N SER A 115 8.30 29.90 -18.79
CA SER A 115 9.07 31.02 -18.23
C SER A 115 10.56 30.96 -18.58
N ALA A 116 11.09 29.77 -18.89
CA ALA A 116 12.48 29.58 -19.29
C ALA A 116 12.79 30.05 -20.72
N ILE A 117 11.75 30.23 -21.56
CA ILE A 117 11.88 30.73 -22.94
C ILE A 117 11.85 32.27 -22.96
N SER A 118 11.30 32.91 -21.92
CA SER A 118 11.25 34.37 -21.78
C SER A 118 12.46 34.89 -21.00
N GLY A 119 13.63 34.90 -21.66
CA GLY A 119 14.92 35.47 -21.23
C GLY A 119 14.90 36.53 -20.12
N LYS A 120 14.75 36.09 -18.86
CA LYS A 120 15.05 36.88 -17.68
C LYS A 120 16.19 36.18 -16.96
N SER A 121 17.36 36.78 -17.10
CA SER A 121 18.60 36.47 -16.42
C SER A 121 18.37 36.27 -14.91
N VAL A 122 18.26 35.01 -14.48
CA VAL A 122 18.36 34.65 -13.07
C VAL A 122 19.83 34.41 -12.79
N CYS A 123 20.43 35.36 -12.07
CA CYS A 123 21.84 35.44 -11.75
C CYS A 123 22.46 34.09 -11.33
N TYR A 124 23.39 33.58 -12.14
CA TYR A 124 24.24 32.41 -11.88
C TYR A 124 24.88 32.37 -10.48
N ARG A 125 25.01 33.51 -9.79
CA ARG A 125 25.53 33.59 -8.42
C ARG A 125 24.71 32.82 -7.39
N HIS A 126 23.38 32.78 -7.49
CA HIS A 126 22.55 32.06 -6.51
C HIS A 126 22.58 30.55 -6.71
N ILE A 127 22.70 30.09 -7.97
CA ILE A 127 22.82 28.67 -8.30
C ILE A 127 24.17 28.12 -7.80
N LEU A 128 25.26 28.88 -7.96
CA LEU A 128 26.58 28.49 -7.47
C LEU A 128 26.66 28.45 -5.94
N GLN A 129 25.98 29.36 -5.23
CA GLN A 129 25.89 29.35 -3.77
C GLN A 129 25.19 28.07 -3.27
N ALA A 130 24.04 27.72 -3.87
CA ALA A 130 23.28 26.54 -3.49
C ALA A 130 24.02 25.22 -3.78
N LEU A 131 24.77 25.16 -4.89
CA LEU A 131 25.60 23.99 -5.20
C LEU A 131 26.77 23.83 -4.21
N GLY A 132 27.35 24.93 -3.73
CA GLY A 132 28.41 24.89 -2.71
C GLY A 132 27.94 24.29 -1.38
N GLU A 133 26.74 24.66 -0.93
CA GLU A 133 26.13 24.11 0.30
C GLU A 133 25.74 22.63 0.15
N LEU A 134 25.33 22.21 -1.04
CA LEU A 134 25.04 20.80 -1.33
C LEU A 134 26.30 19.93 -1.28
N ILE A 135 27.42 20.43 -1.78
CA ILE A 135 28.70 19.71 -1.77
C ILE A 135 29.24 19.55 -0.34
N THR A 136 29.13 20.58 0.51
CA THR A 136 29.57 20.48 1.91
C THR A 136 28.70 19.52 2.73
N LEU A 137 27.38 19.51 2.49
CA LEU A 137 26.49 18.52 3.10
C LEU A 137 26.79 17.10 2.65
N LEU A 138 27.04 16.89 1.35
CA LEU A 138 27.44 15.58 0.82
C LEU A 138 28.77 15.09 1.43
N TRP A 139 29.76 15.98 1.56
CA TRP A 139 31.03 15.64 2.20
C TRP A 139 30.86 15.28 3.69
N TRP A 140 30.02 16.01 4.43
CA TRP A 140 29.72 15.70 5.83
C TRP A 140 28.99 14.36 6.00
N ILE A 141 28.05 14.03 5.12
CA ILE A 141 27.33 12.75 5.15
C ILE A 141 28.28 11.58 4.91
N VAL A 142 29.21 11.70 3.96
CA VAL A 142 30.21 10.65 3.68
C VAL A 142 31.14 10.46 4.87
N ASN A 143 31.68 11.54 5.44
CA ASN A 143 32.57 11.44 6.61
C ASN A 143 31.88 10.86 7.86
N LYS A 144 30.59 11.15 8.04
CA LYS A 144 29.81 10.65 9.19
C LYS A 144 29.48 9.16 9.11
N ASN A 145 29.56 8.56 7.92
CA ASN A 145 29.34 7.12 7.74
C ASN A 145 30.58 6.26 8.09
N GLU A 146 31.80 6.80 8.00
CA GLU A 146 33.01 6.05 8.36
C GLU A 146 33.12 5.80 9.88
N GLU A 147 32.65 6.71 10.72
CA GLU A 147 32.65 6.54 12.19
C GLU A 147 31.61 5.50 12.67
N ASN A 148 30.51 5.32 11.93
CA ASN A 148 29.45 4.35 12.27
C ASN A 148 29.78 2.92 11.85
N LEU A 149 30.67 2.70 10.87
CA LEU A 149 31.10 1.35 10.48
C LEU A 149 32.04 0.73 11.52
N ASN A 150 32.95 1.53 12.08
CA ASN A 150 33.96 1.04 13.04
C ASN A 150 33.38 0.66 14.41
N THR A 151 32.23 1.24 14.79
CA THR A 151 31.51 0.89 16.03
C THR A 151 30.63 -0.35 15.88
N SER A 152 30.14 -0.62 14.66
CA SER A 152 29.37 -1.82 14.31
C SER A 152 30.21 -3.10 14.37
N GLU A 153 31.42 -3.09 13.79
CA GLU A 153 32.30 -4.27 13.72
C GLU A 153 32.87 -4.69 15.09
N SER A 154 33.10 -3.76 16.02
CA SER A 154 33.50 -4.12 17.40
C SER A 154 32.38 -4.80 18.18
N SER A 155 31.11 -4.51 17.86
CA SER A 155 29.95 -5.09 18.56
C SER A 155 29.60 -6.51 18.12
N THR A 156 30.04 -6.91 16.91
CA THR A 156 29.77 -8.23 16.34
C THR A 156 30.81 -9.26 16.78
N LEU A 157 32.06 -8.87 17.03
CA LEU A 157 33.10 -9.79 17.51
C LEU A 157 32.89 -10.22 18.97
N LEU A 158 32.46 -9.32 19.86
CA LEU A 158 32.17 -9.68 21.27
C LEU A 158 30.99 -10.68 21.37
N LYS A 159 30.01 -10.60 20.47
CA LYS A 159 28.88 -11.55 20.41
C LYS A 159 29.25 -12.92 19.83
N GLN A 160 30.40 -13.03 19.16
CA GLN A 160 30.90 -14.28 18.60
C GLN A 160 31.68 -15.07 19.67
N GLU A 161 32.52 -14.39 20.47
CA GLU A 161 33.28 -15.01 21.56
C GLU A 161 32.38 -15.54 22.70
N GLU A 162 31.31 -14.83 23.06
CA GLU A 162 30.35 -15.30 24.08
C GLU A 162 29.63 -16.60 23.67
N LYS A 163 29.45 -16.84 22.37
CA LYS A 163 28.81 -18.07 21.87
C LYS A 163 29.74 -19.28 21.90
N GLU A 164 31.05 -19.09 21.71
CA GLU A 164 32.03 -20.18 21.76
C GLU A 164 32.33 -20.65 23.19
N LEU A 165 32.17 -19.76 24.19
CA LEU A 165 32.28 -20.14 25.60
C LEU A 165 31.07 -20.94 26.09
N PHE A 166 29.88 -20.71 25.53
CA PHE A 166 28.66 -21.44 25.93
C PHE A 166 28.64 -22.90 25.45
N ILE A 167 29.29 -23.21 24.31
CA ILE A 167 29.32 -24.58 23.75
C ILE A 167 30.27 -25.49 24.54
N LYS A 168 31.26 -24.95 25.27
CA LYS A 168 32.24 -25.75 26.03
C LYS A 168 31.79 -26.14 27.45
N LEU A 169 30.63 -25.69 27.91
CA LEU A 169 30.12 -25.94 29.27
C LEU A 169 28.98 -26.97 29.32
N GLU A 170 28.53 -27.50 28.18
CA GLU A 170 27.44 -28.48 28.09
C GLU A 170 27.94 -29.93 27.92
N ASP A 171 29.25 -30.15 27.93
CA ASP A 171 29.89 -31.46 27.66
C ASP A 171 30.66 -32.06 28.88
N ASP A 172 30.44 -31.57 30.11
CA ASP A 172 30.94 -32.19 31.36
C ASP A 172 29.80 -32.64 32.30
#